data_AF-A0A645AKD1-F1
#
_entry.id   AF-A0A645AKD1-F1
#
_cell.length_a   1.000
_cell.length_b   1.000
_cell.length_c   1.000
_cell.angle_alpha   90.00
_cell.angle_beta   90.00
_cell.angle_gamma   90.00
#
_symmetry.space_group_name_H-M   'P 1'
#
loop_
_entity.id
_entity.type
_entity.pdbx_description
1 polymer ?
#
loop_
_entity_poly.entity_id
_entity_poly.type
_entity_poly.pdbx_seq_one_letter_code
_entity_poly.pdbx_strand_id
1 'polypeptide(L)'
;MNYPERLYRIDAEGNLIEPDAEILGLWKWVERFQNEYARQNHSPLTIIEYGYDLAGLVMYLRNKNISDFQNVDSLTLRDYLDYLRLNHDLSAKTMNRHLSTFRSFFRFL
;
A
#
# COMPACT_ATOMS: atom_id res chain seq x y z
N MET A 1 -3.96 11.87 14.26
CA MET A 1 -3.37 10.67 13.63
C MET A 1 -2.61 11.20 12.44
N ASN A 2 -1.27 11.13 12.42
CA ASN A 2 -0.49 11.65 11.29
C ASN A 2 -0.44 10.56 10.21
N TYR A 3 -1.05 10.82 9.07
CA TYR A 3 -0.94 9.98 7.89
C TYR A 3 0.44 10.18 7.26
N PRO A 4 1.02 9.18 6.57
CA PRO A 4 2.26 9.41 5.86
C PRO A 4 2.03 10.44 4.75
N GLU A 5 2.97 11.38 4.59
CA GLU A 5 2.87 12.53 3.67
C GLU A 5 2.46 12.14 2.24
N ARG A 6 2.86 10.94 1.80
CA ARG A 6 2.49 10.37 0.50
C ARG A 6 0.98 10.14 0.28
N LEU A 7 0.14 10.20 1.31
CA LEU A 7 -1.32 10.10 1.16
C LEU A 7 -1.97 11.43 0.81
N TYR A 8 -1.27 12.54 1.06
CA TYR A 8 -1.72 13.89 0.74
C TYR A 8 -1.58 14.14 -0.76
N ARG A 9 -2.51 14.92 -1.32
CA ARG A 9 -2.37 15.45 -2.69
C ARG A 9 -1.76 16.85 -2.64
N ILE A 10 -1.31 17.33 -3.78
CA ILE A 10 -0.91 18.72 -3.96
C ILE A 10 -1.95 19.36 -4.89
N ASP A 11 -2.55 20.49 -4.50
CA ASP A 11 -3.45 21.26 -5.38
C ASP A 11 -2.65 22.04 -6.44
N ALA A 12 -3.36 22.80 -7.30
CA ALA A 12 -2.71 23.58 -8.36
C ALA A 12 -1.82 24.70 -7.79
N GLU A 13 -2.06 25.09 -6.54
CA GLU A 13 -1.39 26.15 -5.80
C GLU A 13 -0.21 25.63 -4.96
N GLY A 14 0.04 24.32 -4.93
CA GLY A 14 1.14 23.71 -4.19
C GLY A 14 0.83 23.34 -2.74
N ASN A 15 -0.43 23.44 -2.30
CA ASN A 15 -0.82 23.11 -0.93
C ASN A 15 -1.13 21.63 -0.77
N LEU A 16 -0.83 21.10 0.42
CA LEU A 16 -1.23 19.74 0.80
C LEU A 16 -2.74 19.68 0.98
N ILE A 17 -3.37 18.79 0.22
CA ILE A 17 -4.76 18.40 0.38
C ILE A 17 -4.81 17.13 1.24
N GLU A 18 -5.61 17.18 2.30
CA GLU A 18 -5.87 16.04 3.16
C GLU A 18 -6.33 14.80 2.38
N PRO A 19 -5.97 13.59 2.82
CA PRO A 19 -6.48 12.36 2.23
C PRO A 19 -8.02 12.28 2.31
N ASP A 20 -8.64 11.82 1.23
CA ASP A 20 -10.10 11.61 1.20
C ASP A 20 -10.52 10.36 1.97
N ALA A 21 -11.81 10.24 2.26
CA ALA A 21 -12.37 9.14 3.04
C ALA A 21 -12.05 7.74 2.43
N GLU A 22 -11.94 7.67 1.11
CA GLU A 22 -11.62 6.44 0.37
C GLU A 22 -10.19 5.96 0.67
N ILE A 23 -9.19 6.85 0.55
CA ILE A 23 -7.82 6.51 0.95
C ILE A 23 -7.74 6.19 2.42
N LEU A 24 -8.43 6.95 3.27
CA LEU A 24 -8.41 6.71 4.70
C LEU A 24 -8.99 5.33 5.04
N GLY A 25 -9.98 4.86 4.27
CA GLY A 25 -10.52 3.51 4.36
C GLY A 25 -9.46 2.44 4.09
N LEU A 26 -8.75 2.56 2.97
CA LEU A 26 -7.66 1.64 2.61
C LEU A 26 -6.49 1.71 3.61
N TRP A 27 -6.07 2.91 4.01
CA TRP A 27 -4.94 3.09 4.91
C TRP A 27 -5.18 2.48 6.29
N LYS A 28 -6.42 2.54 6.81
CA LYS A 28 -6.78 1.88 8.07
C LYS A 28 -6.49 0.38 8.06
N TRP A 29 -6.63 -0.30 6.93
CA TRP A 29 -6.27 -1.72 6.82
C TRP A 29 -4.76 -1.94 6.86
N VAL A 30 -3.97 -1.05 6.25
CA VAL A 30 -2.51 -1.08 6.33
C VAL A 30 -2.04 -0.91 7.77
N GLU A 31 -2.59 0.06 8.51
CA GLU A 31 -2.27 0.26 9.93
C GLU A 31 -2.65 -0.94 10.78
N ARG A 32 -3.84 -1.53 10.56
CA ARG A 32 -4.27 -2.74 11.26
C ARG A 32 -3.31 -3.91 11.03
N PHE A 33 -2.86 -4.09 9.78
CA PHE A 33 -1.90 -5.11 9.43
C PHE A 33 -0.54 -4.89 10.10
N GLN A 34 0.00 -3.66 10.07
CA GLN A 34 1.27 -3.34 10.74
C GLN A 34 1.19 -3.55 12.25
N ASN A 35 0.08 -3.17 12.88
CA ASN A 35 -0.16 -3.42 14.29
C ASN A 35 -0.26 -4.91 14.63
N GLU A 36 -0.89 -5.71 13.76
CA GLU A 36 -0.94 -7.16 13.94
C GLU A 36 0.44 -7.80 13.84
N TYR A 37 1.25 -7.39 12.87
CA TYR A 37 2.62 -7.88 12.75
C TYR A 37 3.51 -7.46 13.92
N ALA A 38 3.31 -6.24 14.45
CA ALA A 38 3.98 -5.79 15.67
C ALA A 38 3.60 -6.66 16.87
N ARG A 39 2.32 -7.02 17.04
CA ARG A 39 1.86 -7.93 18.10
C ARG A 39 2.49 -9.32 18.01
N GLN A 40 2.78 -9.78 16.80
CA GLN A 40 3.46 -11.06 16.54
C GLN A 40 4.99 -10.97 16.69
N ASN A 41 5.55 -9.84 17.14
CA ASN A 41 6.98 -9.60 17.31
C ASN A 41 7.80 -9.71 16.01
N HIS A 42 7.20 -9.39 14.85
CA HIS A 42 7.97 -9.22 13.62
C HIS A 42 8.94 -8.04 13.75
N SER A 43 10.05 -8.08 13.00
CA SER A 43 11.05 -7.03 13.10
C SER A 43 10.47 -5.66 12.69
N PRO A 44 10.85 -4.55 13.36
CA PRO A 44 10.41 -3.21 12.98
C PRO A 44 10.71 -2.89 11.51
N LEU A 45 11.86 -3.33 11.02
CA LEU A 45 12.25 -3.15 9.63
C LEU A 45 11.28 -3.85 8.67
N THR A 46 10.88 -5.09 8.95
CA THR A 46 9.88 -5.82 8.15
C THR A 46 8.54 -5.09 8.12
N ILE A 47 8.08 -4.59 9.27
CA ILE A 47 6.81 -3.85 9.38
C ILE A 47 6.85 -2.56 8.55
N ILE A 48 7.97 -1.84 8.61
CA ILE A 48 8.21 -0.62 7.84
C ILE A 48 8.25 -0.93 6.34
N GLU A 49 9.03 -1.93 5.92
CA GLU A 49 9.15 -2.37 4.53
C GLU A 49 7.79 -2.79 3.95
N TYR A 50 7.01 -3.54 4.71
CA TYR A 50 5.66 -3.94 4.30
C TYR A 50 4.72 -2.73 4.20
N GLY A 51 4.81 -1.78 5.13
CA GLY A 51 4.08 -0.52 5.06
C GLY A 51 4.46 0.34 3.85
N TYR A 52 5.72 0.32 3.43
CA TYR A 52 6.15 1.01 2.21
C TYR A 52 5.51 0.40 0.97
N ASP A 53 5.51 -0.93 0.85
CA ASP A 53 4.90 -1.64 -0.28
C ASP A 53 3.39 -1.43 -0.35
N LEU A 54 2.71 -1.55 0.80
CA LEU A 54 1.25 -1.45 0.85
C LEU A 54 0.75 -0.05 0.52
N ALA A 55 1.46 0.99 0.94
CA ALA A 55 1.07 2.34 0.53
C ALA A 55 1.26 2.58 -0.98
N GLY A 56 2.26 1.96 -1.61
CA GLY A 56 2.38 1.98 -3.06
C GLY A 56 1.15 1.37 -3.72
N LEU A 57 0.66 0.25 -3.19
CA LEU A 57 -0.58 -0.37 -3.64
C LEU A 57 -1.79 0.55 -3.39
N VAL A 58 -1.91 1.17 -2.20
CA VAL A 58 -3.01 2.10 -1.89
C VAL A 58 -3.07 3.26 -2.90
N MET A 59 -1.91 3.85 -3.25
CA MET A 59 -1.86 4.90 -4.28
C MET A 59 -2.31 4.41 -5.65
N TYR A 60 -1.87 3.20 -6.03
CA TYR A 60 -2.29 2.59 -7.28
C TYR A 60 -3.80 2.33 -7.33
N LEU A 61 -4.37 1.79 -6.25
CA LEU A 61 -5.81 1.52 -6.12
C LEU A 61 -6.62 2.81 -6.18
N ARG A 62 -6.17 3.88 -5.53
CA ARG A 62 -6.81 5.20 -5.63
C ARG A 62 -6.89 5.67 -7.09
N ASN A 63 -5.80 5.55 -7.85
CA ASN A 63 -5.77 5.94 -9.27
C ASN A 63 -6.68 5.06 -10.15
N LYS A 64 -7.07 3.88 -9.67
CA LYS A 64 -8.05 2.99 -10.29
C LYS A 64 -9.47 3.19 -9.75
N ASN A 65 -9.69 4.17 -8.87
CA ASN A 65 -10.95 4.40 -8.14
C ASN A 65 -11.43 3.15 -7.36
N ILE A 66 -10.48 2.37 -6.83
CA ILE A 66 -10.76 1.24 -5.94
C ILE A 66 -10.53 1.71 -4.51
N SER A 67 -11.58 1.72 -3.69
CA SER A 67 -11.58 2.22 -2.31
C SER A 67 -11.76 1.13 -1.25
N ASP A 68 -11.88 -0.14 -1.66
CA ASP A 68 -12.02 -1.30 -0.77
C ASP A 68 -11.15 -2.46 -1.28
N PHE A 69 -10.39 -3.08 -0.37
CA PHE A 69 -9.58 -4.26 -0.68
C PHE A 69 -10.43 -5.49 -1.05
N GLN A 70 -11.71 -5.56 -0.66
CA GLN A 70 -12.63 -6.61 -1.12
C GLN A 70 -12.86 -6.59 -2.64
N ASN A 71 -12.63 -5.45 -3.29
CA ASN A 71 -12.72 -5.30 -4.74
C ASN A 71 -11.39 -5.56 -5.46
N VAL A 72 -10.33 -5.94 -4.74
CA VAL A 72 -9.03 -6.25 -5.31
C VAL A 72 -8.94 -7.74 -5.63
N ASP A 73 -8.87 -8.05 -6.92
CA ASP A 73 -8.73 -9.42 -7.40
C ASP A 73 -7.31 -9.72 -7.89
N SER A 74 -7.10 -10.96 -8.33
CA SER A 74 -5.80 -11.40 -8.85
C SER A 74 -5.34 -10.63 -10.10
N LEU A 75 -6.28 -10.10 -10.89
CA LEU A 75 -5.97 -9.32 -12.09
C LEU A 75 -5.45 -7.94 -11.68
N THR A 76 -6.12 -7.27 -10.74
CA THR A 76 -5.71 -5.99 -10.17
C THR A 76 -4.30 -6.07 -9.57
N LEU A 77 -3.99 -7.13 -8.83
CA LEU A 77 -2.64 -7.33 -8.28
C LEU A 77 -1.59 -7.61 -9.35
N ARG A 78 -1.94 -8.36 -10.40
CA ARG A 78 -1.05 -8.59 -11.53
C ARG A 78 -0.73 -7.29 -12.25
N ASP A 79 -1.76 -6.49 -12.56
CA ASP A 79 -1.62 -5.19 -13.21
C ASP A 79 -0.75 -4.24 -12.38
N TYR A 80 -0.85 -4.30 -11.05
CA TYR A 80 0.02 -3.51 -10.17
C TYR A 80 1.48 -3.99 -10.19
N LEU A 81 1.72 -5.31 -10.19
CA LEU A 81 3.07 -5.86 -10.28
C LEU A 81 3.73 -5.54 -11.63
N ASP A 82 2.95 -5.57 -12.72
CA ASP A 82 3.41 -5.15 -14.05
C ASP A 82 3.70 -3.64 -14.06
N TYR A 83 2.83 -2.82 -13.46
CA TYR A 83 3.09 -1.39 -13.25
C TYR A 83 4.41 -1.17 -12.50
N LEU A 84 4.67 -1.92 -11.43
CA LEU A 84 5.91 -1.82 -10.67
C LEU A 84 7.12 -2.19 -11.52
N ARG A 85 7.03 -3.27 -12.30
CA ARG A 85 8.14 -3.74 -13.16
C ARG A 85 8.44 -2.79 -14.32
N LEU A 86 7.41 -2.18 -14.90
CA LEU A 86 7.56 -1.32 -16.08
C LEU A 86 8.02 0.10 -15.72
N ASN A 87 7.56 0.63 -14.59
CA ASN A 87 7.82 2.02 -14.19
C ASN A 87 8.97 2.16 -13.19
N HIS A 88 9.39 1.07 -12.56
CA HIS A 88 10.48 1.06 -11.62
C HIS A 88 11.42 -0.09 -11.97
N ASP A 89 12.71 0.19 -12.13
CA ASP A 89 13.75 -0.82 -12.42
C ASP A 89 14.05 -1.65 -11.14
N LEU A 90 13.03 -2.36 -10.68
CA LEU A 90 13.06 -3.09 -9.42
C LEU A 90 13.84 -4.39 -9.60
N SER A 91 14.80 -4.61 -8.71
CA SER A 91 15.48 -5.91 -8.60
C SER A 91 14.47 -7.04 -8.34
N ALA A 92 14.81 -8.26 -8.78
CA ALA A 92 14.03 -9.46 -8.47
C ALA A 92 13.81 -9.66 -6.96
N LYS A 93 14.78 -9.25 -6.13
CA LYS A 93 14.67 -9.28 -4.67
C LYS A 93 13.55 -8.36 -4.18
N THR A 94 13.47 -7.14 -4.70
CA THR A 94 12.43 -6.18 -4.34
C THR A 94 11.05 -6.67 -4.79
N MET A 95 10.95 -7.23 -6.00
CA MET A 95 9.71 -7.80 -6.51
C MET A 95 9.21 -8.97 -5.64
N ASN A 96 10.11 -9.86 -5.23
CA ASN A 96 9.79 -10.96 -4.31
C ASN A 96 9.32 -10.47 -2.93
N ARG A 97 9.88 -9.35 -2.45
CA ARG A 97 9.43 -8.70 -1.21
C ARG A 97 7.99 -8.19 -1.36
N HIS A 98 7.67 -7.44 -2.42
CA HIS A 98 6.29 -7.00 -2.72
C HIS A 98 5.31 -8.19 -2.76
N LEU A 99 5.65 -9.26 -3.49
CA LEU A 99 4.83 -10.47 -3.55
C LEU A 99 4.59 -11.09 -2.16
N SER A 100 5.61 -11.13 -1.31
CA SER A 100 5.51 -11.66 0.04
C SER A 100 4.64 -10.77 0.93
N THR A 101 4.79 -9.44 0.80
CA THR A 101 3.94 -8.45 1.47
C THR A 101 2.48 -8.63 1.08
N PHE A 102 2.16 -8.66 -0.22
CA PHE A 102 0.77 -8.74 -0.68
C PHE A 102 0.12 -10.07 -0.27
N ARG A 103 0.80 -11.21 -0.44
CA ARG A 103 0.28 -12.50 0.03
C ARG A 103 -0.04 -12.48 1.52
N SER A 104 0.85 -11.90 2.32
CA SER A 104 0.67 -11.80 3.77
C SER A 104 -0.50 -10.89 4.14
N PHE A 105 -0.62 -9.75 3.45
CA PHE A 105 -1.66 -8.77 3.67
C PHE A 105 -3.05 -9.29 3.31
N PHE A 106 -3.22 -9.86 2.10
CA PHE A 106 -4.50 -10.41 1.66
C PHE A 106 -4.92 -11.67 2.42
N ARG A 107 -3.99 -12.37 3.08
CA ARG A 107 -4.33 -13.44 4.03
C ARG A 107 -4.78 -12.90 5.39
N PHE A 108 -4.34 -11.69 5.76
CA PHE A 108 -4.72 -11.03 7.00
C PHE A 108 -6.10 -10.38 6.91
N LEU A 109 -6.44 -9.80 5.75
CA LEU A 109 -7.77 -9.24 5.47
C LEU A 109 -8.87 -10.30 5.64
#